data_AF-A0A4Q5SFH8-F1
#
_entry.id   AF-A0A4Q5SFH8-F1
#
_cell.length_a   1.000
_cell.length_b   1.000
_cell.length_c   1.000
_cell.angle_alpha   90.00
_cell.angle_beta   90.00
_cell.angle_gamma   90.00
#
_symmetry.space_group_name_H-M   'P 1'
#
loop_
_entity.id
_entity.type
_entity.pdbx_description
1 polymer ?
#
loop_
_entity_poly.entity_id
_entity_poly.type
_entity_poly.pdbx_seq_one_letter_code
_entity_poly.pdbx_strand_id
1 'polypeptide(L)'
;MNIRNIAIIAHVDHGKTTLVDKIIHATQVFRENQETGELIMDNNDLERERGITIFSKNIAVTYKDVKINVIDTPGHSDFGGEVERVLKMADGVLLLV
;
A
#
# COMPACT_ATOMS: atom_id res chain seq x y z
N MET A 1 -2.29 22.73 1.16
CA MET A 1 -1.83 21.47 0.54
C MET A 1 -2.93 20.45 0.75
N ASN A 2 -3.45 19.85 -0.32
CA ASN A 2 -4.56 18.90 -0.24
C ASN A 2 -3.98 17.51 0.07
N ILE A 3 -4.42 16.87 1.15
CA ILE A 3 -3.94 15.55 1.60
C ILE A 3 -5.09 14.56 1.52
N ARG A 4 -4.83 13.36 1.03
CA ARG A 4 -5.79 12.26 0.96
C ARG A 4 -5.18 10.98 1.51
N ASN A 5 -5.78 10.41 2.54
CA ASN A 5 -5.45 9.10 3.07
C ASN A 5 -6.33 8.05 2.38
N ILE A 6 -5.74 7.18 1.57
CA ILE A 6 -6.48 6.16 0.81
C ILE A 6 -6.05 4.79 1.32
N ALA A 7 -7.00 4.01 1.84
CA ALA A 7 -6.76 2.63 2.21
C ALA A 7 -6.96 1.70 1.01
N ILE A 8 -6.08 0.71 0.84
CA ILE A 8 -6.24 -0.33 -0.19
C ILE A 8 -6.72 -1.61 0.48
N ILE A 9 -7.87 -2.12 0.03
CA ILE A 9 -8.48 -3.37 0.52
C ILE A 9 -8.53 -4.37 -0.62
N ALA A 10 -8.07 -5.58 -0.35
CA ALA A 10 -8.13 -6.71 -1.26
C ALA A 10 -8.07 -8.00 -0.45
N HIS A 11 -8.62 -9.09 -1.00
CA HIS A 11 -8.39 -10.44 -0.47
C HIS A 11 -6.93 -10.87 -0.73
N VAL A 12 -6.54 -11.99 -0.12
CA VAL A 12 -5.23 -12.61 -0.39
C VAL A 12 -5.10 -12.89 -1.90
N ASP A 13 -3.89 -12.72 -2.44
CA ASP A 13 -3.53 -12.93 -3.85
C ASP A 13 -4.24 -12.04 -4.90
N HIS A 14 -4.99 -11.01 -4.50
CA HIS A 14 -5.61 -10.04 -5.43
C HIS A 14 -4.65 -8.96 -5.98
N GLY A 15 -3.32 -9.17 -5.87
CA GLY A 15 -2.33 -8.26 -6.47
C GLY A 15 -2.21 -6.89 -5.80
N LYS A 16 -2.59 -6.79 -4.51
CA LYS A 16 -2.49 -5.55 -3.72
C LYS A 16 -1.10 -4.93 -3.79
N THR A 17 -0.07 -5.74 -3.48
CA THR A 17 1.34 -5.35 -3.53
C THR A 17 1.77 -4.89 -4.91
N THR A 18 1.33 -5.60 -5.96
CA THR A 18 1.62 -5.23 -7.35
C THR A 18 1.01 -3.88 -7.73
N LEU A 19 -0.22 -3.59 -7.31
CA LEU A 19 -0.84 -2.28 -7.56
C LEU A 19 -0.05 -1.17 -6.88
N VAL A 20 0.31 -1.35 -5.61
CA VAL A 20 1.03 -0.32 -4.87
C VAL A 20 2.41 -0.06 -5.48
N ASP A 21 3.10 -1.11 -5.95
CA ASP A 21 4.38 -0.99 -6.66
C ASP A 21 4.23 -0.19 -7.97
N LYS A 22 3.14 -0.43 -8.73
CA LYS A 22 2.84 0.36 -9.93
C LYS A 22 2.48 1.81 -9.62
N ILE A 23 1.85 2.11 -8.49
CA ILE A 23 1.59 3.49 -8.05
C ILE A 23 2.90 4.21 -7.80
N ILE A 24 3.84 3.58 -7.10
CA ILE A 24 5.18 4.13 -6.86
C ILE A 24 5.89 4.43 -8.20
N HIS A 25 5.90 3.47 -9.11
CA HIS A 25 6.55 3.62 -10.43
C HIS A 25 5.91 4.75 -11.25
N ALA A 26 4.57 4.81 -11.29
CA ALA A 26 3.84 5.81 -12.07
C ALA A 26 3.97 7.23 -11.51
N THR A 27 4.19 7.37 -10.21
CA THR A 27 4.30 8.68 -9.53
C THR A 27 5.74 9.19 -9.45
N GLN A 28 6.71 8.46 -10.01
CA GLN A 28 8.13 8.84 -10.03
C GLN A 28 8.64 9.30 -8.66
N VAL A 29 8.17 8.66 -7.58
CA VAL A 29 8.59 8.97 -6.21
C VAL A 29 10.11 8.81 -6.05
N PHE A 30 10.71 7.95 -6.87
CA PHE A 30 12.15 7.79 -7.01
C PHE A 30 12.68 8.69 -8.12
N ARG A 31 13.63 9.57 -7.77
CA ARG A 31 14.51 10.23 -8.75
C ARG A 31 15.24 9.15 -9.55
N GLU A 32 15.54 9.42 -10.82
CA GLU A 32 16.22 8.52 -11.78
C GLU A 32 17.54 7.87 -11.29
N ASN A 33 18.07 8.25 -10.12
CA ASN A 33 19.32 7.76 -9.53
C ASN A 33 19.16 6.89 -8.27
N GLN A 34 17.95 6.45 -7.90
CA GLN A 34 17.77 5.47 -6.83
C GLN A 34 17.56 4.08 -7.44
N GLU A 35 18.55 3.18 -7.23
CA GLU A 35 18.47 1.78 -7.63
C GLU A 35 17.17 1.17 -7.08
N THR A 36 16.29 0.79 -8.01
CA THR A 36 15.10 -0.02 -7.73
C THR A 36 15.54 -1.42 -7.38
N GLY A 37 15.92 -1.62 -6.11
CA GLY A 37 15.98 -2.94 -5.51
C GLY A 37 14.61 -3.59 -5.63
N GLU A 38 14.58 -4.81 -6.14
CA GLU A 38 13.39 -5.65 -6.33
C GLU A 38 12.44 -5.53 -5.12
N LEU A 39 11.21 -5.09 -5.36
CA LEU A 39 10.07 -5.22 -4.43
C LEU A 39 10.34 -4.61 -3.03
N ILE A 40 10.40 -3.28 -2.95
CA ILE A 40 10.55 -2.52 -1.69
C ILE A 40 9.40 -2.79 -0.69
N MET A 41 8.30 -3.41 -1.11
CA MET A 41 7.14 -3.65 -0.26
C MET A 41 7.13 -4.97 0.52
N ASP A 42 8.01 -5.94 0.25
CA ASP A 42 8.06 -7.22 0.98
C ASP A 42 9.40 -7.45 1.67
N ASN A 43 9.82 -6.48 2.50
CA ASN A 43 11.08 -6.56 3.25
C ASN A 43 11.06 -7.48 4.49
N ASN A 44 9.95 -8.15 4.81
CA ASN A 44 9.85 -8.99 6.00
C ASN A 44 9.85 -10.49 5.64
N ASP A 45 10.76 -11.27 6.22
CA ASP A 45 10.94 -12.69 5.89
C ASP A 45 9.66 -13.52 6.12
N LEU A 46 8.87 -13.15 7.13
CA LEU A 46 7.56 -13.75 7.44
C LEU A 46 6.49 -13.50 6.37
N GLU A 47 6.52 -12.31 5.74
CA GLU A 47 5.59 -11.95 4.65
C GLU A 47 5.97 -12.70 3.38
N ARG A 48 7.28 -12.80 3.08
CA ARG A 48 7.79 -13.57 1.92
C ARG A 48 7.56 -15.08 2.06
N GLU A 49 7.74 -15.63 3.27
CA GLU A 49 7.51 -17.05 3.54
C GLU A 49 6.03 -17.44 3.39
N ARG A 50 5.11 -16.52 3.70
CA ARG A 50 3.66 -16.79 3.71
C ARG A 50 2.90 -16.22 2.50
N GLY A 51 3.51 -15.38 1.67
CA GLY A 51 2.87 -14.76 0.52
C GLY A 51 1.74 -13.78 0.88
N ILE A 52 1.73 -13.23 2.09
CA ILE A 52 0.67 -12.32 2.57
C ILE A 52 1.25 -11.01 3.13
N THR A 53 0.52 -9.91 2.95
CA THR A 53 0.76 -8.66 3.69
C THR A 53 0.29 -8.84 5.13
N ILE A 54 1.24 -8.84 6.07
CA ILE A 54 0.98 -9.02 7.51
C ILE A 54 0.95 -7.66 8.20
N PHE A 55 1.77 -6.70 7.75
CA PHE A 55 1.87 -5.37 8.35
C PHE A 55 1.47 -4.26 7.38
N SER A 56 0.68 -3.31 7.87
CA SER A 56 0.32 -2.11 7.09
C SER A 56 1.57 -1.25 6.78
N LYS A 57 1.86 -1.04 5.49
CA LYS A 57 2.93 -0.12 5.01
C LYS A 57 2.32 1.13 4.41
N ASN A 58 2.88 2.30 4.74
CA ASN A 58 2.42 3.59 4.23
C ASN A 58 3.37 4.11 3.16
N ILE A 59 2.81 4.55 2.03
CA ILE A 59 3.55 5.25 0.98
C ILE A 59 2.89 6.60 0.72
N ALA A 60 3.71 7.66 0.65
CA ALA A 60 3.26 8.98 0.29
C ALA A 60 3.67 9.32 -1.15
N VAL A 61 2.70 9.63 -1.99
CA VAL A 61 2.91 10.05 -3.39
C VAL A 61 2.28 11.42 -3.64
N THR A 62 2.81 12.17 -4.60
CA THR A 62 2.20 13.44 -5.02
C THR A 62 1.63 13.28 -6.41
N TYR A 63 0.35 13.59 -6.59
CA TYR A 63 -0.33 13.55 -7.88
C TYR A 63 -1.22 14.78 -8.05
N LYS A 64 -1.00 15.57 -9.11
CA LYS A 64 -1.76 16.80 -9.41
C LYS A 64 -1.93 17.72 -8.20
N ASP A 65 -0.82 18.06 -7.53
CA ASP A 65 -0.76 18.92 -6.34
C ASP A 65 -1.51 18.38 -5.08
N VAL A 66 -1.93 17.12 -5.10
CA VAL A 66 -2.49 16.40 -3.97
C VAL A 66 -1.46 15.41 -3.44
N LYS A 67 -1.20 15.46 -2.13
CA LYS A 67 -0.42 14.42 -1.45
C LYS A 67 -1.35 13.27 -1.08
N ILE A 68 -1.09 12.11 -1.62
CA ILE A 68 -1.86 10.90 -1.39
C ILE A 68 -1.03 9.99 -0.49
N ASN A 69 -1.53 9.69 0.69
CA ASN A 69 -0.97 8.67 1.57
C ASN A 69 -1.73 7.37 1.31
N VAL A 70 -1.07 6.41 0.70
CA VAL A 70 -1.59 5.07 0.47
C VAL A 70 -1.32 4.24 1.70
N ILE A 71 -2.37 3.67 2.28
CA ILE A 71 -2.30 2.79 3.45
C ILE A 71 -2.61 1.37 2.98
N ASP A 72 -1.58 0.53 2.93
CA ASP A 72 -1.75 -0.88 2.64
C ASP A 72 -2.39 -1.57 3.85
N THR A 73 -3.42 -2.39 3.62
CA THR A 73 -4.11 -3.14 4.70
C THR A 73 -3.82 -4.63 4.58
N PRO A 74 -3.84 -5.40 5.69
CA PRO A 74 -3.77 -6.85 5.62
C PRO A 74 -4.90 -7.44 4.75
N GLY A 75 -4.58 -8.45 3.93
CA GLY A 75 -5.56 -9.14 3.07
C GLY A 75 -6.25 -10.34 3.70
N HIS A 76 -5.79 -10.76 4.88
CA HIS A 76 -6.27 -11.95 5.59
C HIS A 76 -7.31 -11.58 6.66
N SER A 77 -8.38 -12.37 6.78
CA SER A 77 -9.52 -12.11 7.68
C SER A 77 -9.13 -11.99 9.15
N ASP A 78 -8.06 -12.67 9.55
CA ASP A 78 -7.53 -12.69 10.93
C ASP A 78 -7.05 -11.32 11.40
N PHE A 79 -6.83 -10.36 10.50
CA PHE A 79 -6.39 -9.00 10.82
C PHE A 79 -7.50 -7.95 10.73
N GLY A 80 -8.78 -8.36 10.82
CA GLY A 80 -9.92 -7.45 10.74
C GLY A 80 -9.86 -6.25 11.70
N GLY A 81 -9.31 -6.43 12.90
CA GLY A 81 -9.14 -5.34 13.87
C GLY A 81 -8.12 -4.27 13.44
N GLU A 82 -7.11 -4.63 12.64
CA GLU A 82 -6.16 -3.69 12.05
C GLU A 82 -6.81 -2.94 10.88
N VAL A 83 -7.53 -3.67 10.02
CA VAL A 83 -8.29 -3.10 8.90
C VAL A 83 -9.30 -2.05 9.40
N GLU A 84 -10.03 -2.32 10.48
CA GLU A 84 -11.01 -1.38 11.04
C GLU A 84 -10.34 -0.08 11.53
N ARG A 85 -9.15 -0.16 12.14
CA ARG A 85 -8.40 1.02 12.59
C ARG A 85 -7.92 1.86 11.41
N VAL A 86 -7.41 1.22 10.36
CA VAL A 86 -6.98 1.91 9.13
C VAL A 86 -8.16 2.62 8.47
N LEU A 87 -9.31 1.96 8.38
CA LEU A 87 -10.53 2.52 7.80
C LEU A 87 -11.01 3.79 8.52
N LYS A 88 -10.83 3.88 9.85
CA LYS A 88 -11.15 5.10 10.62
C LYS A 88 -10.24 6.29 10.33
N MET A 89 -9.05 6.04 9.78
CA MET A 89 -8.06 7.06 9.45
C MET A 89 -8.05 7.44 7.96
N ALA A 90 -8.81 6.72 7.13
CA ALA A 90 -8.84 6.89 5.68
C ALA A 90 -9.93 7.88 5.23
N ASP A 91 -9.61 8.74 4.28
CA ASP A 91 -10.56 9.62 3.58
C ASP A 91 -11.33 8.86 2.47
N GLY A 92 -10.82 7.70 2.04
CA GLY A 92 -11.40 6.87 0.99
C GLY A 92 -10.74 5.50 0.89
N VAL A 93 -11.36 4.62 0.11
CA VAL A 93 -10.93 3.22 -0.05
C VAL A 93 -10.82 2.87 -1.52
N LEU A 94 -9.77 2.14 -1.87
CA LEU A 94 -9.62 1.44 -3.14
C LEU A 94 -9.81 -0.06 -2.90
N LEU A 95 -10.90 -0.61 -3.41
CA LEU A 95 -11.23 -2.03 -3.32
C LEU A 95 -10.75 -2.75 -4.58
N LEU A 96 -9.82 -3.70 -4.44
CA LEU A 96 -9.42 -4.60 -5.53
C LEU A 96 -10.26 -5.87 -5.48
N VAL A 97 -10.91 -6.15 -6.61
CA VAL A 97 -11.74 -7.34 -6.86
C VAL A 97 -11.18 -8.15 -8.02
#